data_AF-A0A9R1S7L5-F1
#
_entry.id   AF-A0A9R1S7L5-F1
#
_cell.length_a   1.000
_cell.length_b   1.000
_cell.length_c   1.000
_cell.angle_alpha   90.00
_cell.angle_beta   90.00
_cell.angle_gamma   90.00
#
_symmetry.space_group_name_H-M   'P 1'
#
loop_
_entity.id
_entity.type
_entity.pdbx_description
1 polymer ?
#
loop_
_entity_poly.entity_id
_entity_poly.type
_entity_poly.pdbx_seq_one_letter_code
_entity_poly.pdbx_strand_id
1 'polypeptide(L)'
;MAFFSLLLLLLLLLAAAHGAAPALGFTRSDFPPDFVFGAATSAYQYEGAVAEDGRSPSIWDTFTHVGKMPDKSTGDIASDGYHKYKDDVKLMADTNLEAYRFSISWSRLVPKGGGL
;
A
#
# COMPACT_ATOMS: atom_id res chain seq x y z
N MET A 1 -43.42 15.96 -14.47
CA MET A 1 -43.03 16.93 -13.42
C MET A 1 -42.90 16.28 -12.05
N ALA A 2 -43.93 15.61 -11.50
CA ALA A 2 -43.89 15.04 -10.14
C ALA A 2 -42.90 13.87 -9.94
N PHE A 3 -42.79 12.95 -10.90
CA PHE A 3 -41.90 11.77 -10.80
C PHE A 3 -40.41 12.16 -10.72
N PHE A 4 -40.00 13.14 -11.52
CA PHE A 4 -38.62 13.66 -11.52
C PHE A 4 -38.28 14.36 -10.19
N SER A 5 -39.25 15.08 -9.62
CA SER A 5 -39.11 15.73 -8.31
C SER A 5 -38.98 14.70 -7.18
N LEU A 6 -39.74 13.61 -7.23
CA LEU A 6 -39.69 12.53 -6.23
C LEU A 6 -38.38 11.75 -6.29
N LEU A 7 -37.87 11.49 -7.50
CA LEU A 7 -36.58 10.84 -7.72
C LEU A 7 -35.43 11.73 -7.21
N LEU A 8 -35.49 13.04 -7.48
CA LEU A 8 -34.50 13.99 -6.98
C LEU A 8 -34.52 14.08 -5.45
N LEU A 9 -35.72 14.11 -4.84
CA LEU A 9 -35.86 14.12 -3.38
C LEU A 9 -35.31 12.83 -2.75
N LEU A 10 -35.58 11.67 -3.36
CA LEU A 10 -35.06 10.38 -2.90
C LEU A 10 -33.52 10.32 -3.00
N LEU A 11 -32.95 10.83 -4.09
CA LEU A 11 -31.49 10.92 -4.27
C LEU A 11 -30.85 11.86 -3.23
N LEU A 12 -31.50 12.99 -2.92
CA LEU A 12 -31.04 13.91 -1.87
C LEU A 12 -31.11 13.29 -0.48
N LEU A 13 -32.16 12.52 -0.18
CA LEU A 13 -32.30 11.80 1.08
C LEU A 13 -31.27 10.67 1.23
N LEU A 14 -30.98 9.93 0.16
CA LEU A 14 -29.92 8.91 0.12
C LEU A 14 -28.53 9.52 0.30
N ALA A 15 -28.27 10.69 -0.30
CA ALA A 15 -27.03 11.43 -0.10
C ALA A 15 -26.88 11.92 1.35
N ALA A 16 -27.96 12.43 1.96
CA ALA A 16 -27.97 12.87 3.35
C ALA A 16 -27.87 11.72 4.36
N ALA A 17 -28.33 10.52 4.00
CA ALA A 17 -28.23 9.32 4.83
C ALA A 17 -26.81 8.72 4.89
N HIS A 18 -25.88 9.17 4.03
CA HIS A 18 -24.45 8.88 4.16
C HIS A 18 -23.82 9.79 5.22
N GLY A 19 -24.34 9.71 6.45
CA GLY A 19 -23.62 10.20 7.61
C GLY A 19 -22.35 9.37 7.78
N ALA A 20 -21.18 10.00 7.67
CA ALA A 20 -19.92 9.35 8.01
C ALA A 20 -20.06 8.72 9.39
N ALA A 21 -19.76 7.42 9.52
CA ALA A 21 -19.69 6.77 10.82
C ALA A 21 -18.82 7.64 11.75
N PRO A 22 -19.18 7.83 13.03
CA PRO A 22 -18.35 8.60 13.92
C PRO A 22 -16.97 7.96 13.93
N ALA A 23 -15.95 8.73 13.55
CA ALA A 23 -14.58 8.32 13.77
C ALA A 23 -14.47 7.94 15.25
N LEU A 24 -13.83 6.81 15.56
CA LEU A 24 -13.70 6.30 16.93
C LEU A 24 -12.99 7.29 17.89
N GLY A 25 -12.62 8.49 17.43
CA GLY A 25 -12.30 9.64 18.27
C GLY A 25 -10.94 9.56 18.95
N PHE A 26 -10.12 8.58 18.59
CA PHE A 26 -8.81 8.40 19.18
C PHE A 26 -7.85 9.51 18.75
N THR A 27 -7.11 10.00 19.74
CA THR A 27 -6.05 10.99 19.65
C THR A 27 -4.73 10.34 20.07
N ARG A 28 -3.60 10.95 19.72
CA ARG A 28 -2.28 10.44 20.16
C ARG A 28 -2.14 10.40 21.69
N SER A 29 -2.86 11.24 22.43
CA SER A 29 -2.84 11.26 23.91
C SER A 29 -3.56 10.08 24.57
N ASP A 30 -4.32 9.29 23.81
CA ASP A 30 -4.96 8.07 24.33
C ASP A 30 -3.98 6.89 24.44
N PHE A 31 -2.74 7.07 23.98
CA PHE A 31 -1.68 6.06 23.98
C PHE A 31 -0.51 6.49 24.89
N PRO A 32 0.31 5.54 25.41
CA PRO A 32 1.49 5.88 26.18
C PRO A 32 2.42 6.88 25.46
N PRO A 33 3.15 7.75 26.18
CA PRO A 33 4.03 8.76 25.57
C PRO A 33 5.12 8.18 24.67
N ASP A 34 5.50 6.92 24.88
CA ASP A 34 6.50 6.17 24.14
C ASP A 34 5.89 5.21 23.09
N PHE A 35 4.58 5.29 22.86
CA PHE A 35 3.91 4.48 21.86
C PHE A 35 4.31 4.89 20.45
N VAL A 36 4.81 3.94 19.67
CA VAL A 36 5.30 4.17 18.31
C VAL A 36 4.22 3.89 17.29
N PHE A 37 3.86 4.90 16.50
CA PHE A 37 3.04 4.73 15.31
C PHE A 37 3.90 4.61 14.06
N GLY A 38 3.58 3.64 13.21
CA GLY A 38 4.36 3.39 12.00
C GLY A 38 3.54 2.81 10.87
N ALA A 39 4.18 2.69 9.71
CA ALA A 39 3.66 2.01 8.53
C ALA A 39 4.51 0.78 8.20
N ALA A 40 3.99 -0.09 7.33
CA ALA A 40 4.73 -1.26 6.89
C ALA A 40 4.49 -1.62 5.43
N THR A 41 5.51 -2.17 4.79
CA THR A 41 5.47 -2.71 3.43
C THR A 41 6.19 -4.06 3.35
N SER A 42 6.09 -4.73 2.20
CA SER A 42 6.94 -5.86 1.84
C SER A 42 7.57 -5.62 0.48
N ALA A 43 8.80 -6.13 0.29
CA ALA A 43 9.61 -5.87 -0.89
C ALA A 43 8.87 -6.11 -2.22
N TYR A 44 8.25 -7.28 -2.39
CA TYR A 44 7.57 -7.62 -3.65
C TYR A 44 6.34 -6.75 -3.93
N GLN A 45 5.64 -6.32 -2.88
CA GLN A 45 4.43 -5.49 -3.01
C GLN A 45 4.74 -4.01 -3.23
N TYR A 46 5.97 -3.57 -2.95
CA TYR A 46 6.34 -2.15 -2.88
C TYR A 46 7.43 -1.76 -3.88
N GLU A 47 8.52 -2.52 -3.98
CA GLU A 47 9.75 -2.09 -4.66
C GLU A 47 9.58 -1.93 -6.17
N GLY A 48 9.09 -2.96 -6.87
CA GLY A 48 9.19 -3.03 -8.33
C GLY A 48 10.62 -3.26 -8.82
N ALA A 49 10.97 -2.68 -9.97
CA ALA A 49 12.29 -2.77 -10.59
C ALA A 49 12.76 -4.23 -10.75
N VAL A 50 11.91 -5.04 -11.39
CA VAL A 50 11.98 -6.50 -11.38
C VAL A 50 13.28 -7.07 -11.95
N ALA A 51 13.88 -6.40 -12.93
CA ALA A 51 15.05 -6.85 -13.68
C ALA A 51 16.23 -5.86 -13.60
N GLU A 52 16.19 -4.92 -12.67
CA GLU A 52 17.20 -3.87 -12.53
C GLU A 52 18.33 -4.27 -11.57
N ASP A 53 19.50 -3.69 -11.80
CA ASP A 53 20.68 -3.77 -10.92
C ASP A 53 21.06 -5.18 -10.45
N GLY A 54 20.86 -6.15 -11.34
CA GLY A 54 21.27 -7.54 -11.11
C GLY A 54 20.34 -8.35 -10.21
N ARG A 55 19.13 -7.85 -9.91
CA ARG A 55 18.10 -8.63 -9.22
C ARG A 55 17.76 -9.91 -10.01
N SER A 56 17.73 -11.04 -9.32
CA SER A 56 17.22 -12.30 -9.87
C SER A 56 15.70 -12.45 -9.67
N PRO A 57 15.00 -13.22 -10.53
CA PRO A 57 13.59 -13.55 -10.30
C PRO A 57 13.38 -14.28 -8.97
N SER A 58 12.34 -13.88 -8.26
CA SER A 58 11.80 -14.55 -7.08
C SER A 58 10.70 -15.56 -7.48
N ILE A 59 10.23 -16.34 -6.50
CA ILE A 59 9.09 -17.24 -6.67
C ILE A 59 7.82 -16.45 -7.06
N TRP A 60 7.63 -15.24 -6.51
CA TRP A 60 6.47 -14.40 -6.81
C TRP A 60 6.49 -13.86 -8.24
N ASP A 61 7.66 -13.53 -8.79
CA ASP A 61 7.79 -13.17 -10.22
C ASP A 61 7.30 -14.33 -11.09
N THR A 62 7.85 -15.53 -10.86
CA THR A 62 7.46 -16.73 -11.59
C THR A 62 5.95 -16.97 -11.49
N PHE A 63 5.39 -16.89 -10.28
CA PHE A 63 3.96 -17.12 -10.05
C PHE A 63 3.04 -16.10 -10.73
N THR A 64 3.39 -14.81 -10.71
CA THR A 64 2.57 -13.76 -11.31
C THR A 64 2.69 -13.76 -12.84
N HIS A 65 3.88 -13.95 -13.40
CA HIS A 65 4.11 -14.01 -14.85
C HIS A 65 3.49 -15.24 -15.53
N VAL A 66 3.23 -16.33 -14.80
CA VAL A 66 2.39 -17.44 -15.32
C VAL A 66 0.88 -17.14 -15.28
N GLY A 67 0.49 -15.91 -14.92
CA GLY A 67 -0.88 -15.41 -14.99
C GLY A 67 -1.82 -15.97 -13.92
N LYS A 68 -1.30 -16.30 -12.73
CA LYS A 68 -2.09 -16.88 -11.63
C LYS A 68 -2.84 -15.85 -10.79
N MET A 69 -2.54 -14.56 -10.97
CA MET A 69 -3.33 -13.48 -10.36
C MET A 69 -4.71 -13.36 -11.01
N PRO A 70 -5.80 -13.10 -10.24
CA PRO A 70 -7.15 -12.95 -10.78
C PRO A 70 -7.26 -11.89 -11.88
N ASP A 71 -6.55 -10.77 -11.70
CA ASP A 71 -6.50 -9.62 -12.62
C ASP A 71 -5.32 -9.65 -13.59
N LYS A 72 -4.51 -10.73 -13.56
CA LYS A 72 -3.28 -10.91 -14.35
C LYS A 72 -2.19 -9.86 -14.07
N SER A 73 -2.26 -9.15 -12.95
CA SER A 73 -1.24 -8.20 -12.54
C SER A 73 0.08 -8.88 -12.11
N THR A 74 1.16 -8.12 -12.16
CA THR A 74 2.51 -8.50 -11.72
C THR A 74 3.08 -7.46 -10.76
N GLY A 75 4.11 -7.85 -10.00
CA GLY A 75 4.87 -6.93 -9.14
C GLY A 75 5.98 -6.17 -9.87
N ASP A 76 5.95 -6.09 -11.21
CA ASP A 76 7.10 -5.62 -11.99
C ASP A 76 7.46 -4.15 -11.70
N ILE A 77 6.42 -3.34 -11.52
CA ILE A 77 6.50 -1.93 -11.14
C ILE A 77 6.05 -1.74 -9.69
N ALA A 78 4.98 -2.42 -9.25
CA ALA A 78 4.39 -2.26 -7.93
C ALA A 78 4.09 -0.77 -7.60
N SER A 79 4.49 -0.30 -6.41
CA SER A 79 4.44 1.14 -6.06
C SER A 79 5.66 1.93 -6.54
N ASP A 80 6.57 1.29 -7.28
CA ASP A 80 7.82 1.88 -7.76
C ASP A 80 8.72 2.40 -6.63
N GLY A 81 8.64 1.75 -5.47
CA GLY A 81 9.36 2.11 -4.25
C GLY A 81 10.88 2.03 -4.40
N TYR A 82 11.38 1.19 -5.31
CA TYR A 82 12.81 1.09 -5.61
C TYR A 82 13.39 2.43 -6.07
N HIS A 83 12.64 3.18 -6.88
CA HIS A 83 13.04 4.50 -7.36
C HIS A 83 12.57 5.62 -6.43
N LYS A 84 11.41 5.45 -5.77
CA LYS A 84 10.71 6.51 -5.04
C LYS A 84 10.89 6.47 -3.52
N TYR A 85 11.73 5.59 -2.97
CA TYR A 85 11.88 5.44 -1.52
C TYR A 85 12.17 6.76 -0.78
N LYS A 86 12.85 7.73 -1.41
CA LYS A 86 13.10 9.04 -0.80
C LYS A 86 11.82 9.85 -0.61
N ASP A 87 10.91 9.79 -1.57
CA ASP A 87 9.61 10.47 -1.49
C ASP A 87 8.73 9.79 -0.43
N ASP A 88 8.78 8.46 -0.34
CA ASP A 88 8.06 7.72 0.69
C ASP A 88 8.59 8.02 2.09
N VAL A 89 9.92 8.09 2.28
CA VAL A 89 10.54 8.52 3.54
C VAL A 89 10.13 9.94 3.92
N LYS A 90 10.09 10.84 2.94
CA LYS A 90 9.59 12.20 3.15
C LYS A 90 8.12 12.20 3.58
N LEU A 91 7.27 11.41 2.94
CA LEU A 91 5.86 11.30 3.29
C LEU A 91 5.67 10.75 4.71
N MET A 92 6.46 9.76 5.12
CA MET A 92 6.43 9.23 6.49
C MET A 92 6.80 10.29 7.53
N ALA A 93 7.82 11.10 7.25
CA ALA A 93 8.19 12.22 8.11
C ALA A 93 7.09 13.30 8.16
N ASP A 94 6.55 13.68 7.00
CA ASP A 94 5.51 14.71 6.88
C ASP A 94 4.18 14.29 7.56
N THR A 95 3.93 12.98 7.70
CA THR A 95 2.75 12.41 8.39
C THR A 95 3.00 12.06 9.85
N ASN A 96 4.18 12.39 10.39
CA ASN A 96 4.58 12.14 11.77
C ASN A 96 4.49 10.65 12.15
N LEU A 97 4.94 9.77 11.25
CA LEU A 97 5.21 8.37 11.56
C LEU A 97 6.59 8.23 12.20
N GLU A 98 6.68 7.38 13.20
CA GLU A 98 7.88 7.19 14.03
C GLU A 98 8.62 5.90 13.67
N ALA A 99 7.94 4.96 13.00
CA ALA A 99 8.56 3.73 12.53
C ALA A 99 8.12 3.37 11.11
N TYR A 100 9.04 2.70 10.41
CA TYR A 100 8.77 2.07 9.14
C TYR A 100 9.32 0.64 9.14
N ARG A 101 8.42 -0.33 8.97
CA ARG A 101 8.79 -1.74 8.84
C ARG A 101 8.73 -2.14 7.38
N PHE A 102 9.86 -2.56 6.81
CA PHE A 102 9.92 -3.11 5.46
C PHE A 102 10.65 -4.46 5.46
N SER A 103 10.45 -5.25 4.42
CA SER A 103 11.25 -6.46 4.18
C SER A 103 12.30 -6.20 3.11
N ILE A 104 13.39 -6.96 3.16
CA ILE A 104 14.46 -6.90 2.16
C ILE A 104 14.23 -7.99 1.13
N SER A 105 14.29 -7.63 -0.16
CA SER A 105 14.21 -8.58 -1.27
C SER A 105 15.43 -9.51 -1.31
N TRP A 106 15.24 -10.78 -0.91
CA TRP A 106 16.33 -11.77 -0.94
C TRP A 106 16.90 -11.96 -2.35
N SER A 107 16.03 -11.98 -3.38
CA SER A 107 16.46 -12.18 -4.77
C SER A 107 17.24 -10.99 -5.34
N ARG A 108 17.18 -9.83 -4.67
CA ARG A 108 18.01 -8.65 -4.94
C ARG A 108 19.31 -8.68 -4.14
N LEU A 109 19.28 -9.11 -2.87
CA LEU A 109 20.46 -9.16 -2.01
C LEU A 109 21.43 -10.31 -2.37
N VAL A 110 20.89 -11.48 -2.73
CA VAL A 110 21.67 -12.67 -3.12
C VAL A 110 21.19 -13.17 -4.49
N PRO A 111 21.57 -12.50 -5.59
CA PRO A 111 21.25 -12.95 -6.93
C PRO A 111 21.92 -14.31 -7.18
N LYS A 112 21.16 -15.29 -7.69
CA LYS A 112 21.55 -16.71 -7.90
C LYS A 112 21.38 -17.66 -6.71
N GLY A 113 20.73 -17.23 -5.63
CA GLY A 113 20.24 -18.16 -4.60
C GLY A 113 21.34 -18.92 -3.86
N GLY A 114 22.49 -18.29 -3.61
CA GLY A 114 23.48 -18.83 -2.69
C GLY A 114 22.86 -18.95 -1.29
N GLY A 115 22.69 -20.17 -0.81
CA GLY A 115 22.36 -20.40 0.59
C GLY A 115 23.50 -19.90 1.49
N LEU A 116 23.14 -19.57 2.74
CA LEU A 116 24.10 -19.72 3.84
C LEU A 116 24.36 -21.21 4.07
#